data_AF-A0A378I6S7-F1
#
_entry.id   AF-A0A378I6S7-F1
#
_cell.length_a   1.000
_cell.length_b   1.000
_cell.length_c   1.000
_cell.angle_alpha   90.00
_cell.angle_beta   90.00
_cell.angle_gamma   90.00
#
_symmetry.space_group_name_H-M   'P 1'
#
loop_
_entity.id
_entity.type
_entity.pdbx_description
1 polymer ?
#
loop_
_entity_poly.entity_id
_entity_poly.type
_entity_poly.pdbx_seq_one_letter_code
_entity_poly.pdbx_strand_id
1 'polypeptide(L)'
;MKLFLFKRLVALFSLLIMFANSYALPIPKFSVDVIQRAPLEIANNNTGVAIYKVTNNTAVPRILTTKPIKGIRQITGGNGVCPSPFLLSRGEFCFLYLQIDGNSIDPVVKGGPIVCKTNGPGDNSPDQFLCSQPSVQDSLNVTRIEAKNTPCSTDAQCQTNFCDPMTHTCRSCRSSSDCAPGSTCNSSGICVAPAGIPCSLNTDCQSNFCNPQTHICSACTASSQCAVGSTCNNSGVCVATNGAACSGTQSCIAGSICQSGQCAGPNGAVCQTNANCQSGACVLGRCQGLTNGSPCITNGNCQSNFCLAAVCTAPNNGAACTTSVQCQSGYCSPSTQTCAQPNTGAPCTNNSSCQSNQCVAGVCNAPVQICLSSTDCPNGENCISGSCVAMCIPQTCAQIGANCGTNNDGCGGTIFCGNCVLPETCGGGGPSQCGTNPCVPQTCAQQGASCGIVADGCGGIISCGACAPGQVCVANTCQ
;
A
#
# COMPACT_ATOMS: atom_id res chain seq x y z
N MET A 1 -11.57 -32.26 -69.15
CA MET A 1 -11.47 -31.80 -67.75
C MET A 1 -11.10 -30.31 -67.58
N LYS A 2 -11.20 -29.44 -68.61
CA LYS A 2 -10.91 -27.99 -68.48
C LYS A 2 -12.15 -27.08 -68.49
N LEU A 3 -13.31 -27.58 -68.93
CA LEU A 3 -14.54 -26.77 -69.04
C LEU A 3 -15.42 -26.76 -67.76
N PHE A 4 -15.23 -27.73 -66.86
CA PHE A 4 -15.99 -27.83 -65.61
C PHE A 4 -15.41 -26.99 -64.45
N LEU A 5 -14.10 -26.70 -64.45
CA LEU A 5 -13.50 -25.82 -63.43
C LEU A 5 -13.84 -24.34 -63.66
N PHE A 6 -13.94 -23.89 -64.92
CA PHE A 6 -14.20 -22.48 -65.22
C PHE A 6 -15.63 -22.06 -64.85
N LYS A 7 -16.63 -22.93 -65.03
CA LYS A 7 -18.01 -22.68 -64.59
C LYS A 7 -18.17 -22.62 -63.06
N ARG A 8 -17.38 -23.39 -62.30
CA ARG A 8 -17.42 -23.33 -60.83
C ARG A 8 -16.72 -22.09 -60.28
N LEU A 9 -15.64 -21.63 -60.91
CA LEU A 9 -14.95 -20.39 -60.51
C LEU A 9 -15.78 -19.13 -60.81
N VAL A 10 -16.51 -19.07 -61.92
CA VAL A 10 -17.41 -17.93 -62.21
C VAL A 10 -18.63 -17.95 -61.28
N ALA A 11 -19.20 -19.13 -60.97
CA ALA A 11 -20.32 -19.22 -60.03
C ALA A 11 -19.92 -18.88 -58.58
N LEU A 12 -18.70 -19.23 -58.13
CA LEU A 12 -18.18 -18.85 -56.81
C LEU A 12 -17.82 -17.36 -56.73
N PHE A 13 -17.39 -16.73 -57.82
CA PHE A 13 -17.13 -15.28 -57.84
C PHE A 13 -18.43 -14.46 -57.96
N SER A 14 -19.47 -14.98 -58.63
CA SER A 14 -20.80 -14.36 -58.69
C SER A 14 -21.64 -14.54 -57.42
N LEU A 15 -21.37 -15.57 -56.61
CA LEU A 15 -22.04 -15.76 -55.31
C LEU A 15 -21.42 -14.93 -54.18
N LEU A 16 -20.16 -14.47 -54.33
CA LEU A 16 -19.49 -13.64 -53.33
C LEU A 16 -19.83 -12.13 -53.42
N ILE A 17 -20.54 -11.69 -54.47
CA ILE A 17 -20.89 -10.27 -54.70
C ILE A 17 -22.32 -9.93 -54.24
N MET A 18 -23.14 -10.91 -53.82
CA MET A 18 -24.56 -10.68 -53.46
C MET A 18 -24.89 -10.47 -51.98
N PHE A 19 -23.91 -10.37 -51.07
CA PHE A 19 -24.20 -10.12 -49.64
C PHE A 19 -23.39 -8.97 -49.02
N ALA A 20 -23.02 -7.96 -49.82
CA ALA A 20 -22.81 -6.63 -49.26
C ALA A 20 -24.19 -5.93 -49.21
N ASN A 21 -25.06 -6.39 -48.30
CA ASN A 21 -26.20 -5.57 -47.89
C ASN A 21 -25.63 -4.39 -47.13
N SER A 22 -25.34 -3.32 -47.85
CA SER A 22 -25.13 -2.00 -47.31
C SER A 22 -26.43 -1.58 -46.64
N TYR A 23 -26.61 -1.95 -45.37
CA TYR A 23 -27.62 -1.36 -44.52
C TYR A 23 -27.22 0.11 -44.35
N ALA A 24 -27.55 0.95 -45.32
CA ALA A 24 -27.50 2.39 -45.16
C ALA A 24 -28.51 2.72 -44.07
N LEU A 25 -28.00 3.03 -42.87
CA LEU A 25 -28.83 3.52 -41.77
C LEU A 25 -29.65 4.71 -42.28
N PRO A 26 -30.93 4.83 -41.90
CA PRO A 26 -31.77 5.92 -42.34
C PRO A 26 -31.08 7.25 -42.02
N ILE A 27 -30.71 7.99 -43.07
CA ILE A 27 -30.00 9.26 -42.93
C ILE A 27 -30.94 10.23 -42.20
N PRO A 28 -30.53 10.80 -41.05
CA PRO A 28 -31.37 11.72 -40.31
C PRO A 28 -31.68 12.93 -41.19
N LYS A 29 -32.91 13.45 -41.10
CA LYS A 29 -33.35 14.58 -41.92
C LYS A 29 -32.42 15.79 -41.75
N PHE A 30 -31.91 15.99 -40.55
CA PHE A 30 -30.81 16.91 -40.25
C PHE A 30 -29.71 16.16 -39.50
N SER A 31 -28.46 16.26 -39.95
CA SER A 31 -27.34 15.78 -39.15
C SER A 31 -26.99 16.80 -38.08
N VAL A 32 -26.75 16.34 -36.86
CA VAL A 32 -26.30 17.15 -35.71
C VAL A 32 -25.05 16.49 -35.16
N ASP A 33 -23.91 16.77 -35.80
CA ASP A 33 -22.65 16.07 -35.53
C ASP A 33 -21.84 16.87 -34.50
N VAL A 34 -21.29 16.20 -33.49
CA VAL A 34 -20.50 16.88 -32.46
C VAL A 34 -19.16 17.34 -33.01
N ILE A 35 -18.82 18.60 -32.73
CA ILE A 35 -17.48 19.17 -32.98
C ILE A 35 -16.76 19.32 -31.64
N GLN A 36 -17.47 19.79 -30.62
CA GLN A 36 -16.97 19.93 -29.25
C GLN A 36 -18.05 19.47 -28.27
N ARG A 37 -17.72 18.48 -27.44
CA ARG A 37 -18.59 18.00 -26.37
C ARG A 37 -18.69 19.07 -25.27
N ALA A 38 -19.86 19.14 -24.65
CA ALA A 38 -20.01 19.87 -23.41
C ALA A 38 -19.08 19.29 -22.32
N PRO A 39 -18.64 20.10 -21.34
CA PRO A 39 -18.05 19.58 -20.11
C PRO A 39 -19.00 18.58 -19.44
N LEU A 40 -18.46 17.48 -18.91
CA LEU A 40 -19.24 16.50 -18.14
C LEU A 40 -19.80 17.11 -16.85
N GLU A 41 -19.05 18.04 -16.25
CA GLU A 41 -19.42 18.76 -15.04
C GLU A 41 -19.23 20.27 -15.24
N ILE A 42 -20.15 21.07 -14.69
CA ILE A 42 -20.06 22.53 -14.71
C ILE A 42 -20.43 23.11 -13.35
N ALA A 43 -19.56 23.95 -12.81
CA ALA A 43 -19.82 24.63 -11.55
C ALA A 43 -20.93 25.68 -11.69
N ASN A 44 -21.74 25.87 -10.64
CA ASN A 44 -22.87 26.82 -10.62
C ASN A 44 -22.50 28.31 -10.87
N ASN A 45 -21.23 28.66 -10.97
CA ASN A 45 -20.74 30.01 -11.32
C ASN A 45 -19.91 30.05 -12.63
N ASN A 46 -19.79 28.92 -13.33
CA ASN A 46 -19.00 28.79 -14.54
C ASN A 46 -19.89 28.67 -15.78
N THR A 47 -19.30 28.96 -16.95
CA THR A 47 -19.93 28.71 -18.25
C THR A 47 -19.16 27.67 -19.04
N GLY A 48 -19.88 26.80 -19.73
CA GLY A 48 -19.35 25.77 -20.62
C GLY A 48 -19.76 26.01 -22.06
N VAL A 49 -19.10 25.35 -23.00
CA VAL A 49 -19.42 25.46 -24.42
C VAL A 49 -19.52 24.08 -25.05
N ALA A 50 -20.54 23.88 -25.88
CA ALA A 50 -20.67 22.75 -26.79
C ALA A 50 -20.88 23.26 -28.22
N ILE A 51 -20.30 22.56 -29.19
CA ILE A 51 -20.36 22.96 -30.61
C ILE A 51 -20.80 21.76 -31.44
N TYR A 52 -21.81 21.98 -32.27
CA TYR A 52 -22.33 20.99 -33.20
C TYR A 52 -22.29 21.53 -34.64
N LYS A 53 -22.02 20.66 -35.61
CA LYS A 53 -22.23 20.95 -37.02
C LYS A 53 -23.63 20.48 -37.41
N VAL A 54 -24.47 21.40 -37.87
CA VAL A 54 -25.84 21.11 -38.30
C VAL A 54 -25.89 21.11 -39.81
N THR A 55 -26.34 20.01 -40.42
CA THR A 55 -26.41 19.86 -41.90
C THR A 55 -27.83 19.50 -42.34
N ASN A 56 -28.37 20.17 -43.37
CA ASN A 56 -29.67 19.82 -43.93
C ASN A 56 -29.53 18.71 -45.00
N ASN A 57 -29.97 17.50 -44.67
CA ASN A 57 -29.96 16.36 -45.59
C ASN A 57 -31.26 16.23 -46.40
N THR A 58 -32.24 17.10 -46.18
CA THR A 58 -33.50 17.07 -46.92
C THR A 58 -33.35 17.66 -48.31
N ALA A 59 -34.23 17.26 -49.24
CA ALA A 59 -34.18 17.73 -50.62
C ALA A 59 -34.55 19.22 -50.80
N VAL A 60 -35.11 19.86 -49.76
CA VAL A 60 -35.63 21.23 -49.81
C VAL A 60 -34.92 22.11 -48.77
N PRO A 61 -34.77 23.42 -49.02
CA PRO A 61 -34.30 24.36 -48.01
C PRO A 61 -35.22 24.35 -46.79
N ARG A 62 -34.64 24.42 -45.59
CA ARG A 62 -35.39 24.42 -44.32
C ARG A 62 -34.93 25.56 -43.44
N ILE A 63 -35.90 26.28 -42.88
CA ILE A 63 -35.68 27.16 -41.73
C ILE A 63 -35.76 26.27 -40.50
N LEU A 64 -34.67 26.27 -39.73
CA LEU A 64 -34.46 25.44 -38.56
C LEU A 64 -34.33 26.32 -37.31
N THR A 65 -34.67 25.72 -36.17
CA THR A 65 -34.60 26.31 -34.84
C THR A 65 -34.21 25.22 -33.84
N THR A 66 -33.77 25.61 -32.65
CA THR A 66 -33.47 24.65 -31.57
C THR A 66 -34.65 24.59 -30.60
N LYS A 67 -34.88 23.43 -29.98
CA LYS A 67 -35.75 23.37 -28.80
C LYS A 67 -35.02 24.04 -27.62
N PRO A 68 -35.63 25.01 -26.92
CA PRO A 68 -35.01 25.64 -25.76
C PRO A 68 -34.67 24.60 -24.69
N ILE A 69 -33.46 24.70 -24.14
CA ILE A 69 -33.02 23.93 -22.97
C ILE A 69 -32.70 24.94 -21.87
N LYS A 70 -33.26 24.73 -20.68
CA LYS A 70 -33.09 25.65 -19.55
C LYS A 70 -31.60 25.81 -19.22
N GLY A 71 -31.14 27.06 -19.12
CA GLY A 71 -29.74 27.40 -18.84
C GLY A 71 -28.77 27.19 -20.01
N ILE A 72 -29.26 26.84 -21.20
CA ILE A 72 -28.41 26.72 -22.41
C ILE A 72 -28.87 27.72 -23.46
N ARG A 73 -27.95 28.57 -23.91
CA ARG A 73 -28.20 29.62 -24.89
C ARG A 73 -27.41 29.37 -26.16
N GLN A 74 -28.06 29.52 -27.31
CA GLN A 74 -27.37 29.56 -28.59
C GLN A 74 -26.59 30.88 -28.74
N ILE A 75 -25.30 30.78 -29.04
CA ILE A 75 -24.48 31.93 -29.42
C ILE A 75 -24.69 32.17 -30.91
N THR A 76 -25.12 33.38 -31.26
CA THR A 76 -25.39 33.82 -32.63
C THR A 76 -24.43 34.94 -33.02
N GLY A 77 -24.11 35.04 -34.30
CA GLY A 77 -23.22 36.08 -34.84
C GLY A 77 -21.81 35.54 -35.08
N GLY A 78 -21.30 35.75 -36.29
CA GLY A 78 -20.06 35.17 -36.78
C GLY A 78 -20.28 34.43 -38.09
N ASN A 79 -19.26 34.41 -38.94
CA ASN A 79 -19.34 33.71 -40.22
C ASN A 79 -19.39 32.18 -39.98
N GLY A 80 -20.35 31.49 -40.59
CA GLY A 80 -20.56 30.04 -40.43
C GLY A 80 -21.23 29.62 -39.11
N VAL A 81 -21.54 30.55 -38.20
CA VAL A 81 -22.30 30.27 -36.97
C VAL A 81 -23.79 30.27 -37.28
N CYS A 82 -24.54 29.27 -36.80
CA CYS A 82 -25.98 29.21 -37.02
C CYS A 82 -26.68 30.43 -36.39
N PRO A 83 -27.44 31.25 -37.16
CA PRO A 83 -28.35 32.23 -36.58
C PRO A 83 -29.54 31.53 -35.89
N SER A 84 -30.42 32.30 -35.24
CA SER A 84 -31.65 31.77 -34.64
C SER A 84 -32.84 32.62 -35.08
N PRO A 85 -33.74 32.10 -35.93
CA PRO A 85 -33.67 30.82 -36.65
C PRO A 85 -32.60 30.83 -37.76
N PHE A 86 -32.33 29.67 -38.39
CA PHE A 86 -31.35 29.54 -39.47
C PHE A 86 -31.87 28.78 -40.69
N LEU A 87 -31.62 29.31 -41.88
CA LEU A 87 -31.95 28.68 -43.16
C LEU A 87 -30.76 27.85 -43.64
N LEU A 88 -30.98 26.58 -43.98
CA LEU A 88 -30.01 25.73 -44.66
C LEU A 88 -30.61 25.14 -45.94
N SER A 89 -29.94 25.34 -47.06
CA SER A 89 -30.21 24.62 -48.31
C SER A 89 -29.74 23.17 -48.21
N ARG A 90 -30.09 22.34 -49.20
CA ARG A 90 -29.66 20.93 -49.23
C ARG A 90 -28.13 20.84 -49.19
N GLY A 91 -27.60 20.11 -48.21
CA GLY A 91 -26.16 19.88 -48.02
C GLY A 91 -25.41 21.05 -47.37
N GLU A 92 -26.05 22.20 -47.18
CA GLU A 92 -25.46 23.30 -46.42
C GLU A 92 -25.43 22.99 -44.93
N PHE A 93 -24.46 23.61 -44.25
CA PHE A 93 -24.27 23.46 -42.83
C PHE A 93 -23.89 24.78 -42.16
N CYS A 94 -24.09 24.83 -40.85
CA CYS A 94 -23.57 25.86 -39.97
C CYS A 94 -23.12 25.24 -38.64
N PHE A 95 -22.37 25.99 -37.84
CA PHE A 95 -21.94 25.58 -36.52
C PHE A 95 -22.87 26.15 -35.45
N LEU A 96 -23.52 25.26 -34.71
CA LEU A 96 -24.38 25.59 -33.58
C LEU A 96 -23.52 25.67 -32.32
N TYR A 97 -23.29 26.90 -31.85
CA TYR A 97 -22.60 27.17 -30.60
C TYR A 97 -23.59 27.27 -29.46
N LEU A 98 -23.39 26.48 -28.41
CA LEU A 98 -24.22 26.46 -27.22
C LEU A 98 -23.38 26.87 -26.01
N GLN A 99 -23.75 27.98 -25.38
CA GLN A 99 -23.25 28.38 -24.07
C GLN A 99 -24.12 27.72 -23.00
N ILE A 100 -23.49 27.02 -22.08
CA ILE A 100 -24.13 26.34 -20.96
C ILE A 100 -23.83 27.18 -19.72
N ASP A 101 -24.85 27.74 -19.09
CA ASP A 101 -24.72 28.51 -17.86
C ASP A 101 -24.93 27.61 -16.65
N GLY A 102 -23.84 27.34 -15.93
CA GLY A 102 -23.85 26.49 -14.74
C GLY A 102 -24.82 26.99 -13.67
N ASN A 103 -25.10 28.29 -13.58
CA ASN A 103 -26.05 28.80 -12.58
C ASN A 103 -27.50 28.41 -12.91
N SER A 104 -27.82 28.34 -14.20
CA SER A 104 -29.20 28.32 -14.68
C SER A 104 -29.69 26.94 -15.16
N ILE A 105 -28.79 26.00 -15.47
CA ILE A 105 -29.17 24.64 -15.90
C ILE A 105 -29.84 23.85 -14.77
N ASP A 106 -30.57 22.79 -15.13
CA ASP A 106 -31.02 21.81 -14.15
C ASP A 106 -29.83 20.96 -13.63
N PRO A 107 -29.95 20.28 -12.47
CA PRO A 107 -28.85 19.52 -11.88
C PRO A 107 -28.20 18.50 -12.82
N VAL A 108 -28.98 17.91 -13.72
CA VAL A 108 -28.49 17.00 -14.74
C VAL A 108 -29.22 17.30 -16.05
N VAL A 109 -28.46 17.64 -17.09
CA VAL A 109 -28.96 17.84 -18.45
C VAL A 109 -28.55 16.64 -19.28
N LYS A 110 -29.52 15.86 -19.78
CA LYS A 110 -29.30 14.72 -20.68
C LYS A 110 -30.05 14.91 -21.99
N GLY A 111 -29.45 14.48 -23.10
CA GLY A 111 -30.05 14.54 -24.41
C GLY A 111 -29.81 15.88 -25.12
N GLY A 112 -30.35 16.02 -26.33
CA GLY A 112 -30.19 17.24 -27.14
C GLY A 112 -28.73 17.56 -27.54
N PRO A 113 -28.49 18.71 -28.19
CA PRO A 113 -29.49 19.68 -28.64
C PRO A 113 -30.43 19.10 -29.69
N ILE A 114 -31.71 19.47 -29.62
CA ILE A 114 -32.71 19.06 -30.60
C ILE A 114 -32.88 20.21 -31.60
N VAL A 115 -32.64 19.92 -32.88
CA VAL A 115 -32.83 20.85 -34.00
C VAL A 115 -34.10 20.46 -34.74
N CYS A 116 -35.01 21.41 -34.93
CA CYS A 116 -36.30 21.19 -35.58
C CYS A 116 -36.49 22.16 -36.73
N LYS A 117 -37.31 21.77 -37.71
CA LYS A 117 -37.88 22.73 -38.66
C LYS A 117 -38.76 23.73 -37.88
N THR A 118 -38.86 24.97 -38.35
CA THR A 118 -39.87 25.90 -37.85
C THR A 118 -41.28 25.54 -38.36
N ASN A 119 -42.32 25.88 -37.62
CA ASN A 119 -43.72 25.60 -38.01
C ASN A 119 -44.14 26.33 -39.29
N GLY A 120 -43.56 27.50 -39.58
CA GLY A 120 -43.85 28.21 -40.82
C GLY A 120 -43.24 29.62 -40.89
N PRO A 121 -43.53 30.37 -41.96
CA PRO A 121 -43.13 31.78 -42.08
C PRO A 121 -43.74 32.61 -40.94
N GLY A 122 -42.89 33.24 -40.12
CA GLY A 122 -43.32 34.06 -38.98
C GLY A 122 -43.52 33.30 -37.66
N ASP A 123 -43.59 31.97 -37.69
CA ASP A 123 -43.61 31.12 -36.48
C ASP A 123 -42.31 30.32 -36.38
N ASN A 124 -41.39 30.81 -35.55
CA ASN A 124 -40.09 30.20 -35.31
C ASN A 124 -40.12 29.09 -34.24
N SER A 125 -41.30 28.66 -33.81
CA SER A 125 -41.46 27.56 -32.87
C SER A 125 -41.03 26.23 -33.52
N PRO A 126 -40.41 25.32 -32.75
CA PRO A 126 -39.96 24.03 -33.25
C PRO A 126 -41.14 23.11 -33.61
N ASP A 127 -41.13 22.60 -34.85
CA ASP A 127 -42.06 21.60 -35.35
C ASP A 127 -42.00 20.31 -34.50
N GLN A 128 -43.16 19.70 -34.24
CA GLN A 128 -43.26 18.53 -33.38
C GLN A 128 -42.73 17.24 -34.01
N PHE A 129 -42.80 17.13 -35.34
CA PHE A 129 -42.58 15.88 -36.07
C PHE A 129 -41.27 15.89 -36.86
N LEU A 130 -40.76 17.06 -37.24
CA LEU A 130 -39.55 17.20 -38.03
C LEU A 130 -38.40 17.79 -37.22
N CYS A 131 -37.86 16.95 -36.34
CA CYS A 131 -36.67 17.23 -35.54
C CYS A 131 -35.57 16.18 -35.74
N SER A 132 -34.35 16.54 -35.36
CA SER A 132 -33.23 15.62 -35.25
C SER A 132 -32.40 16.00 -34.03
N GLN A 133 -31.71 15.01 -33.47
CA GLN A 133 -30.83 15.16 -32.32
C GLN A 133 -29.54 14.38 -32.58
N PRO A 134 -28.43 14.69 -31.90
CA PRO A 134 -27.20 13.92 -32.02
C PRO A 134 -27.39 12.46 -31.55
N SER A 135 -26.36 11.64 -31.78
CA SER A 135 -26.31 10.29 -31.20
C SER A 135 -26.41 10.35 -29.67
N VAL A 136 -26.84 9.26 -29.02
CA VAL A 136 -26.93 9.22 -27.54
C VAL A 136 -25.57 9.52 -26.90
N GLN A 137 -24.48 9.05 -27.50
CA GLN A 137 -23.12 9.31 -27.03
C GLN A 137 -22.70 10.77 -27.20
N ASP A 138 -23.21 11.47 -28.21
CA ASP A 138 -22.86 12.85 -28.56
C ASP A 138 -23.85 13.89 -28.03
N SER A 139 -24.90 13.42 -27.37
CA SER A 139 -25.88 14.26 -26.71
C SER A 139 -25.28 14.99 -25.51
N LEU A 140 -25.92 16.09 -25.11
CA LEU A 140 -25.51 16.79 -23.89
C LEU A 140 -25.69 15.83 -22.71
N ASN A 141 -24.66 15.72 -21.88
CA ASN A 141 -24.68 14.97 -20.63
C ASN A 141 -23.84 15.76 -19.63
N VAL A 142 -24.48 16.78 -19.06
CA VAL A 142 -23.82 17.77 -18.19
C VAL A 142 -24.44 17.68 -16.80
N THR A 143 -23.61 17.51 -15.79
CA THR A 143 -24.01 17.57 -14.39
C THR A 143 -23.59 18.92 -13.82
N ARG A 144 -24.54 19.63 -13.20
CA ARG A 144 -24.22 20.83 -12.44
C ARG A 144 -23.60 20.42 -11.11
N ILE A 145 -22.42 20.94 -10.84
CA ILE A 145 -21.75 20.82 -9.54
C ILE A 145 -21.77 22.16 -8.81
N GLU A 146 -21.74 22.11 -7.50
CA GLU A 146 -21.57 23.31 -6.67
C GLU A 146 -20.14 23.85 -6.82
N ALA A 147 -19.99 25.16 -7.04
CA ALA A 147 -18.67 25.76 -7.13
C ALA A 147 -17.96 25.71 -5.77
N LYS A 148 -16.64 25.54 -5.81
CA LYS A 148 -15.82 25.63 -4.60
C LYS A 148 -15.94 27.04 -4.02
N ASN A 149 -16.34 27.14 -2.75
CA ASN A 149 -16.57 28.39 -2.03
C ASN A 149 -17.81 29.17 -2.52
N THR A 150 -18.90 28.50 -2.92
CA THR A 150 -20.17 29.18 -3.24
C THR A 150 -20.69 29.95 -2.01
N PRO A 151 -20.99 31.26 -2.07
CA PRO A 151 -21.49 32.00 -0.91
C PRO A 151 -22.80 31.45 -0.35
N CYS A 152 -22.93 31.42 0.97
CA CYS A 152 -24.14 30.98 1.67
C CYS A 152 -24.34 31.74 2.98
N SER A 153 -25.59 31.81 3.41
CA SER A 153 -26.05 32.33 4.69
C SER A 153 -26.81 31.29 5.51
N THR A 154 -27.29 30.20 4.88
CA THR A 154 -27.90 29.06 5.57
C THR A 154 -27.47 27.74 4.92
N ASP A 155 -27.47 26.67 5.72
CA ASP A 155 -27.12 25.31 5.29
C ASP A 155 -27.94 24.84 4.09
N ALA A 156 -29.23 25.20 4.04
CA ALA A 156 -30.15 24.84 2.96
C ALA A 156 -29.78 25.41 1.58
N GLN A 157 -28.85 26.37 1.52
CA GLN A 157 -28.36 26.94 0.27
C GLN A 157 -27.22 26.13 -0.35
N CYS A 158 -26.65 25.17 0.39
CA CYS A 158 -25.55 24.34 -0.08
C CYS A 158 -26.04 22.96 -0.49
N GLN A 159 -25.50 22.38 -1.57
CA GLN A 159 -25.84 20.99 -1.95
C GLN A 159 -25.37 19.98 -0.88
N THR A 160 -24.30 20.32 -0.16
CA THR A 160 -23.81 19.59 1.01
C THR A 160 -24.66 19.80 2.27
N ASN A 161 -25.67 20.68 2.21
CA ASN A 161 -26.47 21.13 3.34
C ASN A 161 -25.61 21.67 4.50
N PHE A 162 -24.48 22.31 4.18
CA PHE A 162 -23.54 22.87 5.13
C PHE A 162 -22.94 24.17 4.61
N CYS A 163 -23.25 25.26 5.29
CA CYS A 163 -22.68 26.57 5.07
C CYS A 163 -21.61 26.85 6.12
N ASP A 164 -20.35 27.04 5.70
CA ASP A 164 -19.26 27.35 6.63
C ASP A 164 -19.55 28.67 7.37
N PRO A 165 -19.68 28.68 8.71
CA PRO A 165 -20.04 29.85 9.48
C PRO A 165 -18.92 30.89 9.62
N MET A 166 -17.66 30.53 9.32
CA MET A 166 -16.53 31.48 9.31
C MET A 166 -16.34 32.11 7.93
N THR A 167 -16.50 31.33 6.86
CA THR A 167 -16.23 31.81 5.49
C THR A 167 -17.48 32.22 4.72
N HIS A 168 -18.68 31.89 5.23
CA HIS A 168 -19.96 32.07 4.54
C HIS A 168 -19.96 31.45 3.15
N THR A 169 -19.39 30.24 3.03
CA THR A 169 -19.34 29.53 1.74
C THR A 169 -19.61 28.01 1.85
N CYS A 170 -20.28 27.45 0.85
CA CYS A 170 -20.49 26.03 0.62
C CYS A 170 -19.18 25.39 0.16
N ARG A 171 -18.71 24.40 0.92
CA ARG A 171 -17.41 23.74 0.68
C ARG A 171 -17.60 22.23 0.50
N SER A 172 -16.81 21.65 -0.40
CA SER A 172 -16.40 20.24 -0.31
C SER A 172 -15.61 20.06 0.99
N CYS A 173 -15.93 19.04 1.79
CA CYS A 173 -15.24 18.79 3.05
C CYS A 173 -13.76 18.49 2.79
N ARG A 174 -12.89 18.92 3.71
CA ARG A 174 -11.45 18.59 3.72
C ARG A 174 -11.11 17.59 4.82
N SER A 175 -11.95 17.54 5.83
CA SER A 175 -11.85 16.69 7.00
C SER A 175 -13.24 16.35 7.51
N SER A 176 -13.38 15.27 8.28
CA SER A 176 -14.68 14.86 8.81
C SER A 176 -15.29 15.87 9.79
N SER A 177 -14.50 16.81 10.34
CA SER A 177 -15.02 17.91 11.16
C SER A 177 -15.76 18.98 10.37
N ASP A 178 -15.61 19.00 9.03
CA ASP A 178 -16.35 19.90 8.15
C ASP A 178 -17.77 19.37 7.83
N CYS A 179 -18.13 18.21 8.41
CA CYS A 179 -19.40 17.54 8.17
C CYS A 179 -20.28 17.54 9.43
N ALA A 180 -21.58 17.32 9.26
CA ALA A 180 -22.51 17.14 10.36
C ALA A 180 -22.02 16.04 11.34
N PRO A 181 -22.37 16.11 12.64
CA PRO A 181 -21.93 15.13 13.63
C PRO A 181 -22.19 13.68 13.20
N GLY A 182 -21.15 12.85 13.19
CA GLY A 182 -21.22 11.45 12.78
C GLY A 182 -21.05 11.21 11.27
N SER A 183 -21.08 12.24 10.44
CA SER A 183 -20.72 12.16 9.02
C SER A 183 -19.21 12.16 8.83
N THR A 184 -18.72 11.57 7.73
CA THR A 184 -17.30 11.53 7.41
C THR A 184 -17.03 12.15 6.06
N CYS A 185 -15.87 12.78 5.92
CA CYS A 185 -15.44 13.33 4.65
C CYS A 185 -14.74 12.24 3.83
N ASN A 186 -15.28 11.89 2.66
CA ASN A 186 -14.63 10.93 1.79
C ASN A 186 -13.50 11.58 0.97
N SER A 187 -12.70 10.76 0.29
CA SER A 187 -11.57 11.22 -0.53
C SER A 187 -11.97 12.10 -1.73
N SER A 188 -13.25 12.14 -2.08
CA SER A 188 -13.81 13.01 -3.12
C SER A 188 -14.29 14.36 -2.56
N GLY A 189 -14.10 14.63 -1.27
CA GLY A 189 -14.52 15.88 -0.62
C GLY A 189 -16.03 15.97 -0.37
N ILE A 190 -16.71 14.82 -0.28
CA ILE A 190 -18.15 14.72 -0.03
C ILE A 190 -18.38 14.20 1.39
N CYS A 191 -19.27 14.86 2.14
CA CYS A 191 -19.72 14.39 3.44
C CYS A 191 -20.68 13.21 3.26
N VAL A 192 -20.32 12.03 3.78
CA VAL A 192 -21.17 10.84 3.77
C VAL A 192 -21.79 10.62 5.15
N ALA A 193 -23.11 10.40 5.15
CA ALA A 193 -23.93 10.39 6.35
C ALA A 193 -23.95 9.01 7.04
N PRO A 194 -24.05 8.99 8.39
CA PRO A 194 -24.23 7.76 9.14
C PRO A 194 -25.65 7.19 8.96
N ALA A 195 -25.89 5.99 9.50
CA ALA A 195 -27.21 5.37 9.45
C ALA A 195 -28.27 6.23 10.16
N GLY A 196 -29.49 6.30 9.60
CA GLY A 196 -30.61 7.08 10.13
C GLY A 196 -30.78 8.47 9.52
N ILE A 197 -29.85 8.92 8.67
CA ILE A 197 -29.92 10.23 8.00
C ILE A 197 -30.56 10.09 6.60
N PRO A 198 -31.40 11.05 6.16
CA PRO A 198 -31.97 11.05 4.82
C PRO A 198 -30.93 11.03 3.70
N CYS A 199 -31.24 10.37 2.59
CA CYS A 199 -30.37 10.22 1.42
C CYS A 199 -31.18 10.20 0.11
N SER A 200 -30.52 10.57 -0.99
CA SER A 200 -31.06 10.49 -2.35
C SER A 200 -30.32 9.47 -3.21
N LEU A 201 -29.03 9.28 -2.96
CA LEU A 201 -28.15 8.33 -3.65
C LEU A 201 -27.47 7.42 -2.62
N ASN A 202 -27.10 6.23 -3.06
CA ASN A 202 -26.32 5.29 -2.25
C ASN A 202 -25.01 5.92 -1.74
N THR A 203 -24.38 6.76 -2.56
CA THR A 203 -23.12 7.46 -2.26
C THR A 203 -23.25 8.52 -1.17
N ASP A 204 -24.47 8.88 -0.77
CA ASP A 204 -24.71 9.83 0.32
C ASP A 204 -24.46 9.17 1.68
N CYS A 205 -24.43 7.84 1.72
CA CYS A 205 -24.36 7.05 2.95
C CYS A 205 -22.98 6.42 3.14
N GLN A 206 -22.50 6.39 4.38
CA GLN A 206 -21.27 5.67 4.74
C GLN A 206 -21.34 4.17 4.39
N SER A 207 -22.54 3.60 4.41
CA SER A 207 -22.80 2.22 4.02
C SER A 207 -22.80 2.00 2.50
N ASN A 208 -22.70 3.05 1.68
CA ASN A 208 -22.99 3.00 0.24
C ASN A 208 -24.38 2.39 -0.07
N PHE A 209 -25.34 2.56 0.84
CA PHE A 209 -26.69 2.05 0.70
C PHE A 209 -27.72 3.05 1.23
N CYS A 210 -28.47 3.62 0.30
CA CYS A 210 -29.66 4.41 0.58
C CYS A 210 -30.88 3.51 0.38
N ASN A 211 -31.67 3.34 1.45
CA ASN A 211 -32.83 2.46 1.37
C ASN A 211 -33.86 3.06 0.38
N PRO A 212 -34.25 2.32 -0.68
CA PRO A 212 -35.11 2.89 -1.73
C PRO A 212 -36.56 3.08 -1.29
N GLN A 213 -37.00 2.46 -0.19
CA GLN A 213 -38.34 2.66 0.36
C GLN A 213 -38.39 3.82 1.34
N THR A 214 -37.37 3.97 2.19
CA THR A 214 -37.39 4.96 3.27
C THR A 214 -36.59 6.21 2.96
N HIS A 215 -35.75 6.22 1.92
CA HIS A 215 -34.82 7.29 1.59
C HIS A 215 -33.92 7.68 2.78
N ILE A 216 -33.51 6.68 3.56
CA ILE A 216 -32.67 6.84 4.74
C ILE A 216 -31.44 5.91 4.62
N CYS A 217 -30.28 6.43 5.03
CA CYS A 217 -29.04 5.68 5.12
C CYS A 217 -29.20 4.52 6.09
N SER A 218 -28.90 3.31 5.64
CA SER A 218 -29.01 2.11 6.45
C SER A 218 -27.87 1.14 6.14
N ALA A 219 -27.59 0.25 7.09
CA ALA A 219 -26.68 -0.87 6.83
C ALA A 219 -27.33 -1.84 5.85
N CYS A 220 -26.54 -2.37 4.91
CA CYS A 220 -26.98 -3.51 4.13
C CYS A 220 -27.00 -4.77 5.03
N THR A 221 -27.93 -5.68 4.75
CA THR A 221 -28.07 -7.00 5.38
C THR A 221 -27.90 -8.14 4.37
N ALA A 222 -27.98 -7.84 3.07
CA ALA A 222 -27.75 -8.78 1.98
C ALA A 222 -27.08 -8.10 0.78
N SER A 223 -26.23 -8.83 0.05
CA SER A 223 -25.56 -8.32 -1.16
C SER A 223 -26.53 -7.88 -2.27
N SER A 224 -27.77 -8.36 -2.26
CA SER A 224 -28.81 -7.93 -3.21
C SER A 224 -29.28 -6.48 -3.02
N GLN A 225 -29.01 -5.89 -1.86
CA GLN A 225 -29.32 -4.48 -1.59
C GLN A 225 -28.24 -3.55 -2.15
N CYS A 226 -27.08 -4.09 -2.50
CA CYS A 226 -25.97 -3.32 -3.06
C CYS A 226 -26.10 -3.19 -4.58
N ALA A 227 -25.45 -2.17 -5.14
CA ALA A 227 -25.36 -2.01 -6.59
C ALA A 227 -24.70 -3.23 -7.24
N VAL A 228 -25.04 -3.48 -8.51
CA VAL A 228 -24.47 -4.60 -9.29
C VAL A 228 -22.93 -4.55 -9.23
N GLY A 229 -22.32 -5.70 -8.92
CA GLY A 229 -20.88 -5.81 -8.73
C GLY A 229 -20.38 -5.45 -7.32
N SER A 230 -21.27 -5.17 -6.37
CA SER A 230 -20.94 -4.95 -4.96
C SER A 230 -21.51 -6.06 -4.06
N THR A 231 -20.90 -6.24 -2.90
CA THR A 231 -21.32 -7.19 -1.88
C THR A 231 -21.47 -6.49 -0.53
N CYS A 232 -22.39 -6.97 0.28
CA CYS A 232 -22.55 -6.48 1.64
C CYS A 232 -21.50 -7.15 2.55
N ASN A 233 -20.64 -6.36 3.20
CA ASN A 233 -19.68 -6.90 4.16
C ASN A 233 -20.30 -7.07 5.56
N ASN A 234 -19.56 -7.68 6.48
CA ASN A 234 -20.03 -7.94 7.85
C ASN A 234 -20.26 -6.65 8.68
N SER A 235 -19.77 -5.50 8.21
CA SER A 235 -19.99 -4.19 8.82
C SER A 235 -21.24 -3.49 8.26
N GLY A 236 -21.99 -4.14 7.38
CA GLY A 236 -23.20 -3.58 6.77
C GLY A 236 -22.91 -2.51 5.72
N VAL A 237 -21.73 -2.54 5.10
CA VAL A 237 -21.30 -1.63 4.04
C VAL A 237 -21.27 -2.35 2.70
N CYS A 238 -21.86 -1.74 1.68
CA CYS A 238 -21.77 -2.17 0.29
C CYS A 238 -20.38 -1.83 -0.26
N VAL A 239 -19.59 -2.87 -0.54
CA VAL A 239 -18.24 -2.76 -1.08
C VAL A 239 -18.15 -3.39 -2.46
N ALA A 240 -17.45 -2.70 -3.37
CA ALA A 240 -17.25 -3.13 -4.74
C ALA A 240 -16.33 -4.36 -4.82
N THR A 241 -16.79 -5.39 -5.53
CA THR A 241 -16.01 -6.61 -5.78
C THR A 241 -14.92 -6.38 -6.83
N ASN A 242 -13.97 -7.30 -6.96
CA ASN A 242 -12.90 -7.16 -7.94
C ASN A 242 -13.46 -7.02 -9.36
N GLY A 243 -13.07 -5.95 -10.05
CA GLY A 243 -13.54 -5.56 -11.39
C GLY A 243 -14.71 -4.57 -11.39
N ALA A 244 -15.36 -4.32 -10.26
CA ALA A 244 -16.39 -3.30 -10.16
C ALA A 244 -15.79 -1.90 -10.10
N ALA A 245 -16.56 -0.90 -10.54
CA ALA A 245 -16.11 0.48 -10.55
C ALA A 245 -15.90 1.02 -9.12
N CYS A 246 -14.87 1.85 -8.95
CA CYS A 246 -14.55 2.45 -7.66
C CYS A 246 -14.06 3.89 -7.84
N SER A 247 -14.32 4.71 -6.82
CA SER A 247 -13.83 6.09 -6.69
C SER A 247 -12.61 6.20 -5.76
N GLY A 248 -12.29 5.13 -5.02
CA GLY A 248 -11.17 5.05 -4.09
C GLY A 248 -11.06 3.66 -3.48
N THR A 249 -9.89 3.35 -2.88
CA THR A 249 -9.59 2.01 -2.33
C THR A 249 -10.55 1.58 -1.22
N GLN A 250 -11.07 2.52 -0.43
CA GLN A 250 -12.04 2.24 0.64
C GLN A 250 -13.38 1.73 0.12
N SER A 251 -13.69 1.96 -1.15
CA SER A 251 -14.92 1.48 -1.80
C SER A 251 -14.81 0.00 -2.22
N CYS A 252 -13.62 -0.60 -2.19
CA CYS A 252 -13.38 -1.98 -2.60
C CYS A 252 -13.45 -2.97 -1.42
N ILE A 253 -13.67 -4.25 -1.73
CA ILE A 253 -13.54 -5.33 -0.74
C ILE A 253 -12.15 -5.31 -0.06
N ALA A 254 -12.08 -5.84 1.16
CA ALA A 254 -10.86 -5.81 1.96
C ALA A 254 -9.65 -6.41 1.21
N GLY A 255 -8.53 -5.68 1.23
CA GLY A 255 -7.29 -6.07 0.56
C GLY A 255 -7.22 -5.67 -0.93
N SER A 256 -8.33 -5.26 -1.55
CA SER A 256 -8.36 -4.74 -2.91
C SER A 256 -8.05 -3.23 -2.94
N ILE A 257 -7.52 -2.74 -4.05
CA ILE A 257 -7.23 -1.31 -4.28
C ILE A 257 -8.01 -0.80 -5.49
N CYS A 258 -8.31 0.50 -5.51
CA CYS A 258 -8.93 1.11 -6.68
C CYS A 258 -7.84 1.51 -7.69
N GLN A 259 -7.76 0.79 -8.81
CA GLN A 259 -6.77 1.03 -9.86
C GLN A 259 -7.49 1.30 -11.18
N SER A 260 -7.19 2.44 -11.80
CA SER A 260 -7.84 2.87 -13.06
C SER A 260 -9.38 2.88 -13.00
N GLY A 261 -9.93 3.23 -11.82
CA GLY A 261 -11.38 3.28 -11.58
C GLY A 261 -12.05 1.92 -11.39
N GLN A 262 -11.30 0.82 -11.25
CA GLN A 262 -11.82 -0.52 -10.95
C GLN A 262 -11.13 -1.15 -9.74
N CYS A 263 -11.87 -1.95 -8.97
CA CYS A 263 -11.31 -2.66 -7.82
C CYS A 263 -10.40 -3.81 -8.28
N ALA A 264 -9.13 -3.73 -7.94
CA ALA A 264 -8.12 -4.73 -8.23
C ALA A 264 -7.78 -5.52 -6.95
N GLY A 265 -7.98 -6.84 -7.01
CA GLY A 265 -7.77 -7.75 -5.89
C GLY A 265 -6.33 -8.20 -5.70
N PRO A 266 -5.94 -8.54 -4.47
CA PRO A 266 -4.60 -9.04 -4.18
C PRO A 266 -4.39 -10.46 -4.71
N ASN A 267 -3.15 -10.95 -4.63
CA ASN A 267 -2.81 -12.32 -5.03
C ASN A 267 -3.70 -13.36 -4.31
N GLY A 268 -4.23 -14.31 -5.06
CA GLY A 268 -5.18 -15.33 -4.62
C GLY A 268 -6.66 -14.94 -4.72
N ALA A 269 -6.97 -13.66 -4.94
CA ALA A 269 -8.34 -13.20 -5.10
C ALA A 269 -8.98 -13.73 -6.39
N VAL A 270 -10.31 -13.91 -6.38
CA VAL A 270 -11.05 -14.34 -7.57
C VAL A 270 -11.07 -13.21 -8.59
N CYS A 271 -10.86 -13.55 -9.86
CA CYS A 271 -10.82 -12.60 -10.96
C CYS A 271 -11.47 -13.19 -12.22
N GLN A 272 -11.95 -12.31 -13.09
CA GLN A 272 -12.45 -12.68 -14.41
C GLN A 272 -11.53 -12.17 -15.53
N THR A 273 -10.96 -10.98 -15.34
CA THR A 273 -10.00 -10.38 -16.27
C THR A 273 -8.76 -9.93 -15.52
N ASN A 274 -7.71 -9.65 -16.27
CA ASN A 274 -6.45 -9.12 -15.73
C ASN A 274 -6.63 -7.81 -14.95
N ALA A 275 -7.61 -6.97 -15.32
CA ALA A 275 -7.91 -5.71 -14.63
C ALA A 275 -8.46 -5.91 -13.21
N ASN A 276 -9.02 -7.09 -12.91
CA ASN A 276 -9.50 -7.44 -11.57
C ASN A 276 -8.36 -7.73 -10.59
N CYS A 277 -7.10 -7.74 -11.03
CA CYS A 277 -5.94 -8.12 -10.22
C CYS A 277 -4.96 -6.98 -10.08
N GLN A 278 -4.46 -6.77 -8.87
CA GLN A 278 -3.41 -5.78 -8.60
C GLN A 278 -2.22 -6.04 -9.51
N SER A 279 -1.75 -7.28 -9.56
CA SER A 279 -0.65 -7.74 -10.42
C SER A 279 -0.91 -7.57 -11.92
N GLY A 280 -2.15 -7.31 -12.35
CA GLY A 280 -2.53 -7.33 -13.76
C GLY A 280 -2.57 -8.74 -14.36
N ALA A 281 -2.53 -9.80 -13.55
CA ALA A 281 -2.51 -11.18 -14.03
C ALA A 281 -3.61 -12.03 -13.38
N CYS A 282 -4.65 -12.32 -14.16
CA CYS A 282 -5.71 -13.26 -13.81
C CYS A 282 -5.44 -14.60 -14.51
N VAL A 283 -5.06 -15.62 -13.73
CA VAL A 283 -4.70 -16.94 -14.26
C VAL A 283 -5.59 -17.98 -13.60
N LEU A 284 -6.31 -18.76 -14.41
CA LEU A 284 -7.26 -19.78 -13.94
C LEU A 284 -8.30 -19.23 -12.95
N GLY A 285 -8.78 -18.00 -13.19
CA GLY A 285 -9.80 -17.34 -12.37
C GLY A 285 -9.30 -16.81 -11.01
N ARG A 286 -7.98 -16.80 -10.78
CA ARG A 286 -7.36 -16.20 -9.59
C ARG A 286 -6.22 -15.25 -9.93
N CYS A 287 -6.08 -14.21 -9.12
CA CYS A 287 -4.99 -13.25 -9.23
C CYS A 287 -3.66 -13.90 -8.84
N GLN A 288 -2.69 -13.84 -9.73
CA GLN A 288 -1.34 -14.36 -9.48
C GLN A 288 -0.38 -13.20 -9.35
N GLY A 289 0.54 -13.29 -8.39
CA GLY A 289 1.58 -12.27 -8.24
C GLY A 289 2.55 -12.31 -9.42
N LEU A 290 3.20 -11.18 -9.67
CA LEU A 290 4.31 -11.05 -10.60
C LEU A 290 5.60 -11.64 -10.01
N THR A 291 6.39 -12.33 -10.84
CA THR A 291 7.68 -12.89 -10.44
C THR A 291 8.71 -11.79 -10.15
N ASN A 292 9.74 -12.10 -9.36
CA ASN A 292 10.83 -11.17 -9.09
C ASN A 292 11.47 -10.64 -10.39
N GLY A 293 11.81 -9.34 -10.42
CA GLY A 293 12.28 -8.62 -11.60
C GLY A 293 11.16 -7.99 -12.45
N SER A 294 9.89 -8.29 -12.18
CA SER A 294 8.77 -7.66 -12.88
C SER A 294 8.51 -6.23 -12.38
N PRO A 295 8.11 -5.29 -13.25
CA PRO A 295 7.72 -3.95 -12.81
C PRO A 295 6.47 -4.01 -11.93
N CYS A 296 6.42 -3.19 -10.89
CA CYS A 296 5.32 -3.13 -9.93
C CYS A 296 5.06 -1.70 -9.46
N ILE A 297 3.87 -1.46 -8.89
CA ILE A 297 3.45 -0.17 -8.34
C ILE A 297 3.28 -0.26 -6.82
N THR A 298 2.83 -1.42 -6.34
CA THR A 298 2.56 -1.72 -4.94
C THR A 298 3.06 -3.12 -4.60
N ASN A 299 3.31 -3.36 -3.32
CA ASN A 299 3.74 -4.66 -2.78
C ASN A 299 2.82 -5.82 -3.22
N GLY A 300 1.50 -5.59 -3.26
CA GLY A 300 0.51 -6.59 -3.66
C GLY A 300 0.61 -7.06 -5.12
N ASN A 301 1.37 -6.36 -5.97
CA ASN A 301 1.64 -6.82 -7.33
C ASN A 301 2.56 -8.04 -7.38
N CYS A 302 3.41 -8.25 -6.37
CA CYS A 302 4.52 -9.19 -6.42
C CYS A 302 4.19 -10.51 -5.71
N GLN A 303 4.65 -11.64 -6.23
CA GLN A 303 4.57 -12.93 -5.52
C GLN A 303 5.27 -12.87 -4.16
N SER A 304 6.37 -12.12 -4.08
CA SER A 304 7.14 -11.85 -2.87
C SER A 304 6.48 -10.86 -1.91
N ASN A 305 5.37 -10.21 -2.29
CA ASN A 305 4.77 -9.05 -1.62
C ASN A 305 5.73 -7.86 -1.42
N PHE A 306 6.81 -7.75 -2.21
CA PHE A 306 7.77 -6.67 -2.08
C PHE A 306 8.02 -5.97 -3.41
N CYS A 307 7.59 -4.72 -3.49
CA CYS A 307 7.79 -3.83 -4.62
C CYS A 307 8.76 -2.71 -4.22
N LEU A 308 10.03 -2.85 -4.60
CA LEU A 308 11.08 -1.90 -4.29
C LEU A 308 11.55 -1.22 -5.58
N ALA A 309 11.59 0.11 -5.57
CA ALA A 309 11.97 0.91 -6.75
C ALA A 309 11.18 0.52 -8.03
N ALA A 310 9.87 0.29 -7.88
CA ALA A 310 8.96 -0.14 -8.94
C ALA A 310 9.31 -1.50 -9.59
N VAL A 311 10.06 -2.36 -8.90
CA VAL A 311 10.39 -3.73 -9.34
C VAL A 311 10.09 -4.72 -8.21
N CYS A 312 9.53 -5.88 -8.54
CA CYS A 312 9.29 -6.95 -7.59
C CYS A 312 10.64 -7.53 -7.13
N THR A 313 10.93 -7.46 -5.83
CA THR A 313 12.17 -7.97 -5.25
C THR A 313 11.91 -9.07 -4.25
N ALA A 314 12.95 -9.82 -3.89
CA ALA A 314 12.88 -10.77 -2.78
C ALA A 314 12.72 -10.05 -1.41
N PRO A 315 12.34 -10.74 -0.33
CA PRO A 315 12.04 -10.13 0.98
C PRO A 315 13.27 -9.60 1.77
N ASN A 316 13.22 -8.29 2.10
CA ASN A 316 13.60 -7.53 3.30
C ASN A 316 14.88 -7.74 4.16
N ASN A 317 15.99 -8.28 3.64
CA ASN A 317 17.32 -8.02 4.23
C ASN A 317 18.06 -6.98 3.36
N GLY A 318 18.47 -5.84 3.93
CA GLY A 318 19.23 -4.75 3.29
C GLY A 318 18.45 -3.48 2.94
N ALA A 319 17.18 -3.35 3.30
CA ALA A 319 16.34 -2.15 3.03
C ALA A 319 16.61 -1.01 4.01
N ALA A 320 16.50 0.27 3.63
CA ALA A 320 16.71 1.39 4.56
C ALA A 320 15.66 1.45 5.70
N CYS A 321 16.05 1.88 6.90
CA CYS A 321 15.20 1.98 8.09
C CYS A 321 15.69 3.07 9.06
N THR A 322 14.76 3.56 9.87
CA THR A 322 15.00 4.52 10.97
C THR A 322 14.63 3.93 12.34
N THR A 323 13.80 2.88 12.40
CA THR A 323 13.42 2.18 13.64
C THR A 323 13.27 0.68 13.39
N SER A 324 13.51 -0.14 14.42
CA SER A 324 13.54 -1.60 14.30
C SER A 324 12.20 -2.26 13.91
N VAL A 325 11.08 -1.57 14.12
CA VAL A 325 9.74 -2.05 13.72
C VAL A 325 9.51 -2.04 12.20
N GLN A 326 10.35 -1.31 11.44
CA GLN A 326 10.27 -1.26 9.97
C GLN A 326 10.90 -2.47 9.30
N CYS A 327 11.58 -3.32 10.08
CA CYS A 327 12.35 -4.45 9.58
C CYS A 327 11.69 -5.75 9.97
N GLN A 328 11.56 -6.68 9.02
CA GLN A 328 10.97 -7.99 9.29
C GLN A 328 11.85 -8.84 10.22
N SER A 329 13.14 -8.53 10.31
CA SER A 329 14.07 -9.05 11.33
C SER A 329 13.80 -8.51 12.74
N GLY A 330 12.95 -7.49 12.89
CA GLY A 330 12.78 -6.77 14.15
C GLY A 330 13.99 -5.91 14.54
N TYR A 331 14.93 -5.66 13.62
CA TYR A 331 16.14 -4.89 13.88
C TYR A 331 16.53 -3.97 12.72
N CYS A 332 16.66 -2.68 13.04
CA CYS A 332 17.21 -1.66 12.16
C CYS A 332 18.63 -1.32 12.61
N SER A 333 19.63 -1.46 11.73
CA SER A 333 21.02 -1.15 12.05
C SER A 333 21.22 0.36 12.25
N PRO A 334 21.64 0.83 13.44
CA PRO A 334 21.82 2.27 13.70
C PRO A 334 22.97 2.88 12.89
N SER A 335 23.96 2.08 12.49
CA SER A 335 25.15 2.53 11.77
C SER A 335 24.93 2.63 10.26
N THR A 336 24.15 1.72 9.68
CA THR A 336 23.91 1.68 8.23
C THR A 336 22.53 2.20 7.85
N GLN A 337 21.64 2.41 8.83
CA GLN A 337 20.23 2.75 8.62
C GLN A 337 19.56 1.76 7.66
N THR A 338 19.88 0.47 7.78
CA THR A 338 19.26 -0.60 6.98
C THR A 338 18.82 -1.79 7.83
N CYS A 339 17.75 -2.46 7.40
CA CYS A 339 17.17 -3.65 7.96
C CYS A 339 18.13 -4.81 7.78
N ALA A 340 18.63 -5.31 8.89
CA ALA A 340 19.61 -6.38 8.95
C ALA A 340 19.09 -7.49 9.86
N GLN A 341 19.64 -8.69 9.73
CA GLN A 341 19.36 -9.75 10.70
C GLN A 341 19.88 -9.36 12.09
N PRO A 342 19.23 -9.83 13.17
CA PRO A 342 19.62 -9.52 14.54
C PRO A 342 20.99 -10.11 14.91
N ASN A 343 21.77 -9.31 15.64
CA ASN A 343 23.06 -9.68 16.24
C ASN A 343 22.89 -10.43 17.57
N THR A 344 23.99 -10.89 18.15
CA THR A 344 24.05 -11.53 19.48
C THR A 344 23.29 -10.74 20.56
N GLY A 345 22.43 -11.42 21.32
CA GLY A 345 21.61 -10.86 22.40
C GLY A 345 20.21 -10.42 21.99
N ALA A 346 19.89 -10.38 20.70
CA ALA A 346 18.55 -10.01 20.23
C ALA A 346 17.54 -11.17 20.35
N PRO A 347 16.26 -10.91 20.65
CA PRO A 347 15.25 -11.96 20.71
C PRO A 347 15.01 -12.60 19.33
N CYS A 348 14.73 -13.91 19.29
CA CYS A 348 14.53 -14.68 18.08
C CYS A 348 13.50 -15.80 18.24
N THR A 349 12.93 -16.28 17.13
CA THR A 349 11.96 -17.39 17.12
C THR A 349 12.46 -18.64 16.41
N ASN A 350 13.49 -18.53 15.58
CA ASN A 350 14.16 -19.66 14.91
C ASN A 350 15.60 -19.28 14.51
N ASN A 351 16.44 -20.27 14.19
CA ASN A 351 17.86 -20.08 13.89
C ASN A 351 18.14 -19.11 12.74
N SER A 352 17.34 -19.19 11.66
CA SER A 352 17.43 -18.27 10.53
C SER A 352 17.07 -16.81 10.87
N SER A 353 16.55 -16.57 12.08
CA SER A 353 16.28 -15.23 12.60
C SER A 353 17.54 -14.57 13.17
N CYS A 354 18.73 -15.16 13.11
CA CYS A 354 19.96 -14.61 13.68
C CYS A 354 21.07 -14.58 12.64
N GLN A 355 21.90 -13.53 12.61
CA GLN A 355 23.04 -13.46 11.68
C GLN A 355 24.06 -14.58 11.92
N SER A 356 24.16 -15.07 13.17
CA SER A 356 24.94 -16.26 13.57
C SER A 356 24.32 -17.60 13.16
N ASN A 357 23.09 -17.58 12.66
CA ASN A 357 22.23 -18.74 12.42
C ASN A 357 22.00 -19.61 13.67
N GLN A 358 22.09 -19.03 14.88
CA GLN A 358 21.91 -19.73 16.15
C GLN A 358 20.95 -18.96 17.06
N CYS A 359 19.72 -19.47 17.17
CA CYS A 359 18.70 -19.01 18.10
C CYS A 359 18.58 -20.02 19.23
N VAL A 360 19.11 -19.68 20.41
CA VAL A 360 19.13 -20.58 21.58
C VAL A 360 18.28 -19.95 22.67
N ALA A 361 17.28 -20.69 23.15
CA ALA A 361 16.33 -20.22 24.17
C ALA A 361 15.64 -18.88 23.84
N GLY A 362 15.38 -18.64 22.54
CA GLY A 362 14.69 -17.43 22.08
C GLY A 362 15.58 -16.18 22.00
N VAL A 363 16.91 -16.33 22.07
CA VAL A 363 17.88 -15.24 21.91
C VAL A 363 18.96 -15.63 20.89
N CYS A 364 19.32 -14.70 20.01
CA CYS A 364 20.39 -14.85 19.04
C CYS A 364 21.72 -14.93 19.77
N ASN A 365 22.46 -16.01 19.58
CA ASN A 365 23.77 -16.17 20.19
C ASN A 365 24.88 -15.81 19.20
N ALA A 366 26.07 -15.46 19.68
CA ALA A 366 27.20 -15.20 18.78
C ALA A 366 27.59 -16.51 18.08
N PRO A 367 28.08 -16.47 16.83
CA PRO A 367 28.72 -17.65 16.26
C PRO A 367 29.93 -18.00 17.14
N VAL A 368 30.10 -19.28 17.49
CA VAL A 368 31.22 -19.78 18.33
C VAL A 368 32.53 -19.13 17.86
N GLN A 369 33.10 -18.27 18.70
CA GLN A 369 34.22 -17.40 18.33
C GLN A 369 35.50 -18.23 18.23
N ILE A 370 35.98 -18.45 17.02
CA ILE A 370 37.39 -18.82 16.80
C ILE A 370 38.20 -17.53 17.01
N CYS A 371 38.97 -17.45 18.08
CA CYS A 371 39.80 -16.29 18.37
C CYS A 371 41.23 -16.49 17.86
N LEU A 372 41.92 -15.42 17.43
CA LEU A 372 43.34 -15.47 17.05
C LEU A 372 44.23 -14.77 18.07
N SER A 373 43.64 -13.89 18.89
CA SER A 373 44.28 -13.14 19.97
C SER A 373 43.28 -12.85 21.10
N SER A 374 43.77 -12.57 22.31
CA SER A 374 42.89 -12.31 23.47
C SER A 374 42.04 -11.03 23.34
N THR A 375 42.41 -10.10 22.46
CA THR A 375 41.58 -8.91 22.17
C THR A 375 40.35 -9.23 21.33
N ASP A 376 40.32 -10.39 20.66
CA ASP A 376 39.16 -10.86 19.90
C ASP A 376 38.07 -11.43 20.81
N CYS A 377 38.36 -11.59 22.11
CA CYS A 377 37.48 -12.19 23.09
C CYS A 377 36.72 -11.14 23.90
N PRO A 378 35.38 -11.21 23.98
CA PRO A 378 34.58 -10.29 24.76
C PRO A 378 34.80 -10.51 26.27
N ASN A 379 34.40 -9.53 27.09
CA ASN A 379 34.44 -9.63 28.56
C ASN A 379 35.82 -9.88 29.19
N GLY A 380 36.89 -9.50 28.47
CA GLY A 380 38.28 -9.58 28.96
C GLY A 380 38.87 -10.99 28.95
N GLU A 381 38.22 -11.95 28.32
CA GLU A 381 38.64 -13.36 28.24
C GLU A 381 39.94 -13.55 27.44
N ASN A 382 40.65 -14.65 27.67
CA ASN A 382 41.87 -14.96 26.92
C ASN A 382 41.57 -15.90 25.75
N CYS A 383 42.25 -15.68 24.63
CA CYS A 383 42.19 -16.60 23.51
C CYS A 383 43.19 -17.74 23.70
N ILE A 384 42.68 -18.95 23.93
CA ILE A 384 43.51 -20.15 24.09
C ILE A 384 43.07 -21.20 23.06
N SER A 385 43.99 -21.64 22.21
CA SER A 385 43.75 -22.67 21.18
C SER A 385 42.55 -22.39 20.28
N GLY A 386 42.31 -21.11 19.97
CA GLY A 386 41.20 -20.70 19.11
C GLY A 386 39.85 -20.67 19.83
N SER A 387 39.80 -20.66 21.15
CA SER A 387 38.56 -20.41 21.91
C SER A 387 38.77 -19.38 23.02
N CYS A 388 37.80 -18.48 23.16
CA CYS A 388 37.76 -17.53 24.25
C CYS A 388 37.38 -18.28 25.54
N VAL A 389 38.26 -18.19 26.53
CA VAL A 389 38.08 -18.81 27.83
C VAL A 389 38.08 -17.74 28.91
N ALA A 390 37.09 -17.85 29.81
CA ALA A 390 36.90 -16.95 30.93
C ALA A 390 38.20 -16.76 31.73
N MET A 391 38.55 -15.50 32.02
CA MET A 391 39.68 -15.21 32.89
C MET A 391 39.49 -15.88 34.25
N CYS A 392 40.50 -16.62 34.69
CA CYS A 392 40.62 -17.00 36.09
C CYS A 392 41.04 -15.75 36.89
N ILE A 393 40.24 -15.37 37.89
CA ILE A 393 40.56 -14.25 38.78
C ILE A 393 41.40 -14.79 39.95
N PRO A 394 42.66 -14.33 40.11
CA PRO A 394 43.52 -14.76 41.22
C PRO A 394 42.84 -14.59 42.57
N GLN A 395 42.72 -15.69 43.32
CA GLN A 395 42.15 -15.67 44.67
C GLN A 395 43.08 -14.90 45.61
N THR A 396 42.48 -14.07 46.46
CA THR A 396 43.18 -13.37 47.54
C THR A 396 43.54 -14.32 48.69
N CYS A 397 44.52 -13.93 49.51
CA CYS A 397 44.93 -14.69 50.69
C CYS A 397 43.77 -15.03 51.63
N ALA A 398 42.82 -14.10 51.81
CA ALA A 398 41.62 -14.34 52.59
C ALA A 398 40.71 -15.41 51.97
N GLN A 399 40.61 -15.47 50.64
CA GLN A 399 39.75 -16.43 49.93
C GLN A 399 40.30 -17.85 49.95
N ILE A 400 41.62 -18.01 49.97
CA ILE A 400 42.29 -19.31 50.14
C ILE A 400 42.57 -19.66 51.61
N GLY A 401 42.13 -18.78 52.52
CA GLY A 401 42.30 -18.94 53.96
C GLY A 401 43.73 -18.83 54.46
N ALA A 402 44.71 -18.40 53.66
CA ALA A 402 46.11 -18.30 54.05
C ALA A 402 46.42 -16.95 54.73
N ASN A 403 47.21 -16.98 55.81
CA ASN A 403 47.65 -15.77 56.52
C ASN A 403 49.18 -15.58 56.51
N CYS A 404 49.92 -16.50 55.89
CA CYS A 404 51.35 -16.38 55.68
C CYS A 404 51.82 -17.15 54.43
N GLY A 405 53.01 -16.82 53.95
CA GLY A 405 53.72 -17.60 52.95
C GLY A 405 53.27 -17.39 51.51
N THR A 406 54.00 -17.98 50.58
CA THR A 406 53.65 -17.99 49.14
C THR A 406 52.70 -19.15 48.83
N ASN A 407 51.59 -18.85 48.17
CA ASN A 407 50.50 -19.76 47.88
C ASN A 407 50.14 -19.77 46.39
N ASN A 408 49.37 -20.75 45.94
CA ASN A 408 48.74 -20.75 44.61
C ASN A 408 47.58 -19.75 44.60
N ASP A 409 47.39 -19.03 43.49
CA ASP A 409 46.33 -18.04 43.34
C ASP A 409 45.04 -18.59 42.70
N GLY A 410 44.91 -19.92 42.56
CA GLY A 410 43.80 -20.58 41.88
C GLY A 410 43.84 -20.52 40.36
N CYS A 411 44.76 -19.74 39.78
CA CYS A 411 44.83 -19.42 38.35
C CYS A 411 46.16 -19.81 37.68
N GLY A 412 46.97 -20.59 38.39
CA GLY A 412 48.28 -21.05 37.93
C GLY A 412 49.42 -20.08 38.25
N GLY A 413 49.15 -18.96 38.91
CA GLY A 413 50.12 -18.04 39.48
C GLY A 413 50.33 -18.26 40.98
N THR A 414 51.13 -17.39 41.61
CA THR A 414 51.40 -17.43 43.04
C THR A 414 51.04 -16.12 43.74
N ILE A 415 50.50 -16.21 44.95
CA ILE A 415 50.14 -15.08 45.81
C ILE A 415 50.89 -15.15 47.15
N PHE A 416 51.44 -14.02 47.61
CA PHE A 416 52.14 -13.94 48.90
C PHE A 416 51.25 -13.37 50.01
N CYS A 417 51.08 -14.13 51.09
CA CYS A 417 50.11 -13.85 52.15
C CYS A 417 50.72 -13.29 53.44
N GLY A 418 51.96 -12.82 53.38
CA GLY A 418 52.65 -12.18 54.51
C GLY A 418 53.61 -13.11 55.24
N ASN A 419 54.24 -12.57 56.28
CA ASN A 419 55.17 -13.29 57.15
C ASN A 419 54.60 -13.41 58.55
N CYS A 420 54.94 -14.48 59.25
CA CYS A 420 54.59 -14.64 60.66
C CYS A 420 55.47 -13.78 61.56
N VAL A 421 54.89 -13.34 62.68
CA VAL A 421 55.65 -12.63 63.71
C VAL A 421 56.37 -13.66 64.58
N LEU A 422 57.66 -13.44 64.84
CA LEU A 422 58.43 -14.34 65.71
C LEU A 422 57.79 -14.44 67.11
N PRO A 423 57.71 -15.64 67.72
CA PRO A 423 58.41 -16.88 67.36
C PRO A 423 57.66 -17.82 66.41
N GLU A 424 56.57 -17.38 65.79
CA GLU A 424 55.78 -18.22 64.89
C GLU A 424 56.50 -18.46 63.55
N THR A 425 56.26 -19.64 62.98
CA THR A 425 56.73 -20.01 61.65
C THR A 425 55.54 -20.29 60.74
N CYS A 426 55.67 -19.96 59.46
CA CYS A 426 54.60 -20.22 58.50
C CYS A 426 54.46 -21.73 58.31
N GLY A 427 53.23 -22.23 58.46
CA GLY A 427 52.92 -23.65 58.48
C GLY A 427 52.89 -24.28 59.88
N GLY A 428 53.33 -23.56 60.92
CA GLY A 428 53.30 -24.05 62.30
C GLY A 428 51.90 -24.14 62.90
N GLY A 429 50.91 -23.45 62.31
CA GLY A 429 49.48 -23.51 62.66
C GLY A 429 48.65 -24.42 61.74
N GLY A 430 49.29 -25.13 60.81
CA GLY A 430 48.66 -25.78 59.66
C GLY A 430 49.12 -25.12 58.34
N PRO A 431 48.87 -25.75 57.17
CA PRO A 431 49.39 -25.27 55.89
C PRO A 431 49.08 -23.78 55.66
N SER A 432 50.13 -23.00 55.44
CA SER A 432 50.03 -21.55 55.20
C SER A 432 49.34 -20.76 56.33
N GLN A 433 49.43 -21.28 57.56
CA GLN A 433 49.02 -20.63 58.81
C GLN A 433 50.22 -20.40 59.74
N CYS A 434 50.28 -19.22 60.35
CA CYS A 434 51.24 -18.97 61.43
C CYS A 434 50.96 -19.82 62.67
N GLY A 435 52.02 -20.38 63.25
CA GLY A 435 51.96 -21.06 64.54
C GLY A 435 53.35 -21.47 65.03
N THR A 436 53.41 -22.12 66.20
CA THR A 436 54.66 -22.37 66.92
C THR A 436 55.28 -23.75 66.66
N ASN A 437 54.60 -24.64 65.93
CA ASN A 437 55.15 -25.95 65.60
C ASN A 437 56.19 -25.87 64.47
N PRO A 438 57.19 -26.78 64.43
CA PRO A 438 58.10 -26.88 63.29
C PRO A 438 57.33 -27.24 62.02
N CYS A 439 57.52 -26.48 60.94
CA CYS A 439 56.88 -26.80 59.68
C CYS A 439 57.64 -27.87 58.90
N VAL A 440 56.91 -28.84 58.33
CA VAL A 440 57.44 -29.87 57.43
C VAL A 440 56.85 -29.65 56.03
N PRO A 441 57.66 -29.27 55.03
CA PRO A 441 57.16 -28.99 53.68
C PRO A 441 56.46 -30.21 53.06
N GLN A 442 55.27 -29.99 52.51
CA GLN A 442 54.51 -31.00 51.79
C GLN A 442 55.08 -31.22 50.38
N THR A 443 55.02 -32.46 49.90
CA THR A 443 55.41 -32.84 48.53
C THR A 443 54.22 -32.75 47.56
N CYS A 444 54.50 -32.66 46.26
CA CYS A 444 53.47 -32.65 45.21
C CYS A 444 52.48 -33.82 45.31
N ALA A 445 53.00 -35.03 45.60
CA ALA A 445 52.19 -36.24 45.74
C ALA A 445 51.24 -36.16 46.94
N GLN A 446 51.69 -35.56 48.06
CA GLN A 446 50.84 -35.37 49.24
C GLN A 446 49.72 -34.35 49.01
N GLN A 447 49.89 -33.45 48.04
CA GLN A 447 48.89 -32.44 47.66
C GLN A 447 48.06 -32.82 46.43
N GLY A 448 48.28 -34.02 45.86
CA GLY A 448 47.58 -34.47 44.66
C GLY A 448 47.88 -33.63 43.40
N ALA A 449 48.96 -32.85 43.41
CA ALA A 449 49.35 -32.00 42.28
C ALA A 449 50.22 -32.80 41.29
N SER A 450 49.80 -32.86 40.04
CA SER A 450 50.52 -33.54 38.94
C SER A 450 51.19 -32.58 37.96
N CYS A 451 50.91 -31.28 38.08
CA CYS A 451 51.53 -30.21 37.31
C CYS A 451 51.42 -28.88 38.05
N GLY A 452 52.19 -27.88 37.63
CA GLY A 452 52.10 -26.51 38.12
C GLY A 452 52.93 -26.23 39.38
N ILE A 453 52.72 -25.05 39.96
CA ILE A 453 53.40 -24.59 41.19
C ILE A 453 52.38 -24.58 42.33
N VAL A 454 52.71 -25.24 43.45
CA VAL A 454 51.84 -25.30 44.64
C VAL A 454 52.61 -24.87 45.88
N ALA A 455 51.89 -24.40 46.92
CA ALA A 455 52.49 -24.01 48.19
C ALA A 455 53.04 -25.25 48.90
N ASP A 456 54.19 -25.19 49.55
CA ASP A 456 54.69 -26.33 50.35
C ASP A 456 54.04 -26.42 51.76
N GLY A 457 53.15 -25.48 52.08
CA GLY A 457 52.49 -25.37 53.38
C GLY A 457 53.36 -24.72 54.47
N CYS A 458 54.65 -24.50 54.22
CA CYS A 458 55.64 -23.89 55.12
C CYS A 458 56.08 -22.49 54.68
N GLY A 459 55.33 -21.91 53.73
CA GLY A 459 55.58 -20.60 53.17
C GLY A 459 56.52 -20.58 51.96
N GLY A 460 57.01 -21.75 51.54
CA GLY A 460 57.69 -21.97 50.27
C GLY A 460 56.75 -22.45 49.17
N ILE A 461 57.29 -22.64 47.96
CA ILE A 461 56.59 -23.22 46.82
C ILE A 461 57.35 -24.45 46.31
N ILE A 462 56.62 -25.41 45.78
CA ILE A 462 57.13 -26.62 45.13
C ILE A 462 56.60 -26.70 43.69
N SER A 463 57.46 -27.13 42.76
CA SER A 463 57.10 -27.30 41.35
C SER A 463 56.80 -28.77 41.06
N CYS A 464 55.59 -29.05 40.58
CA CYS A 464 55.05 -30.40 40.39
C CYS A 464 55.10 -30.90 38.95
N GLY A 465 55.91 -30.27 38.11
CA GLY A 465 56.11 -30.66 36.71
C GLY A 465 55.18 -29.96 35.72
N ALA A 466 55.36 -30.29 34.45
CA ALA A 466 54.56 -29.79 33.33
C ALA A 466 53.76 -30.93 32.68
N CYS A 467 52.65 -30.60 32.02
CA CYS A 467 51.82 -31.57 31.34
C CYS A 467 52.40 -32.04 30.01
N ALA A 468 51.96 -33.22 29.57
CA ALA A 468 52.33 -33.75 28.26
C ALA A 468 51.85 -32.82 27.12
N PRO A 469 52.50 -32.84 25.95
CA PRO A 469 52.09 -32.03 24.81
C PRO A 469 50.61 -32.22 24.46
N GLY A 470 49.87 -31.12 24.36
CA GLY A 470 48.44 -31.12 24.06
C GLY A 470 47.52 -31.08 25.29
N GLN A 471 48.08 -31.17 26.49
CA GLN A 471 47.33 -31.00 27.75
C GLN A 471 47.64 -29.66 28.41
N VAL A 472 46.68 -29.16 29.16
CA VAL A 472 46.83 -27.93 29.94
C VAL A 472 46.75 -28.24 31.43
N CYS A 473 47.58 -27.56 32.22
CA CYS A 473 47.54 -27.71 33.67
C CYS A 473 46.38 -26.86 34.22
N VAL A 474 45.29 -27.52 34.61
CA VAL A 474 44.09 -26.88 35.15
C VAL A 474 43.90 -27.39 36.57
N ALA A 475 43.89 -26.46 37.54
CA ALA A 475 43.79 -26.78 38.96
C ALA A 475 44.80 -27.86 39.41
N ASN A 476 46.08 -27.70 39.03
CA ASN A 476 47.20 -28.59 39.36
C ASN A 476 47.05 -30.03 38.85
N THR A 477 46.15 -30.26 37.89
CA THR A 477 45.93 -31.54 37.20
C THR A 477 46.05 -31.35 35.70
N CYS A 478 46.74 -32.27 35.01
CA CYS A 478 46.80 -32.26 33.55
C CYS A 478 45.48 -32.71 32.96
N GLN A 479 44.86 -31.85 32.14
CA GLN A 479 43.63 -32.13 31.40
C GLN A 479 43.92 -32.15 29.90
#